data_AF-A0A1U6GIQ0-F1
#
_entry.id   AF-A0A1U6GIQ0-F1
#
_cell.length_a   1.000
_cell.length_b   1.000
_cell.length_c   1.000
_cell.angle_alpha   90.00
_cell.angle_beta   90.00
_cell.angle_gamma   90.00
#
_symmetry.space_group_name_H-M   'P 1'
#
loop_
_entity.id
_entity.type
_entity.pdbx_description
1 polymer ?
#
loop_
_entity_poly.entity_id
_entity_poly.type
_entity_poly.pdbx_seq_one_letter_code
_entity_poly.pdbx_strand_id
1 'polypeptide(L)'
;MNLNFNQSLAKNYKSPSQIIRVLSEDWVAKQSYCPNCNAQPLAEFTNGKPVADFYCSNCNEEYELKSKKAKLSNIINDGAYDTMIERINSDNNPNFFFLTYSQVLSVNNFLIIPKQFFKPDMIIKRKPLSATAKRAGWVGCNIDLRKVPESGKVFLVKNQQVIPRDNVTEQFQKTLFLRKQSTASRGWTLDVWQCIDRLDTNFSLNQVYAFADLLKLKHPENNHIPDKIRQQLQVLRDRGIIEFLGRGHYRKLY
;
A
#
# COMPACT_ATOMS: atom_id res chain seq x y z
N MET A 1 -19.18 -4.36 8.32
CA MET A 1 -18.59 -5.49 7.56
C MET A 1 -18.71 -6.74 8.40
N ASN A 2 -19.22 -7.84 7.86
CA ASN A 2 -19.07 -9.15 8.51
C ASN A 2 -17.64 -9.64 8.27
N LEU A 3 -16.90 -10.01 9.31
CA LEU A 3 -15.49 -10.39 9.19
C LEU A 3 -15.27 -11.88 8.89
N ASN A 4 -16.32 -12.70 8.81
CA ASN A 4 -16.19 -14.13 8.57
C ASN A 4 -16.22 -14.46 7.08
N PHE A 5 -15.36 -15.40 6.65
CA PHE A 5 -15.44 -15.94 5.30
C PHE A 5 -16.61 -16.92 5.14
N ASN A 6 -17.18 -16.97 3.92
CA ASN A 6 -18.14 -17.99 3.55
C ASN A 6 -17.45 -19.32 3.24
N GLN A 7 -17.16 -20.11 4.28
CA GLN A 7 -16.41 -21.36 4.17
C GLN A 7 -17.05 -22.40 3.22
N SER A 8 -18.35 -22.28 2.93
CA SER A 8 -19.03 -23.19 2.00
C SER A 8 -18.44 -23.16 0.58
N LEU A 9 -17.83 -22.05 0.16
CA LEU A 9 -17.22 -21.89 -1.16
C LEU A 9 -15.93 -22.70 -1.33
N ALA A 10 -15.27 -23.06 -0.22
CA ALA A 10 -14.00 -23.77 -0.24
C ALA A 10 -14.16 -25.30 -0.24
N LYS A 11 -15.38 -25.84 -0.14
CA LYS A 11 -15.64 -27.29 0.09
C LYS A 11 -14.94 -28.21 -0.91
N ASN A 12 -14.82 -27.80 -2.18
CA ASN A 12 -14.24 -28.62 -3.24
C ASN A 12 -12.75 -28.35 -3.50
N TYR A 13 -12.12 -27.45 -2.75
CA TYR A 13 -10.71 -27.09 -2.93
C TYR A 13 -9.84 -27.83 -1.91
N LYS A 14 -8.77 -28.46 -2.39
CA LYS A 14 -7.77 -29.13 -1.54
C LYS A 14 -6.55 -28.25 -1.22
N SER A 15 -6.20 -27.36 -2.14
CA SER A 15 -5.01 -26.50 -1.98
C SER A 15 -5.31 -25.34 -1.04
N PRO A 16 -4.53 -25.15 0.05
CA PRO A 16 -4.67 -23.99 0.94
C PRO A 16 -4.62 -22.64 0.21
N SER A 17 -3.80 -22.54 -0.86
CA SER A 17 -3.70 -21.31 -1.66
C SER A 17 -4.95 -21.03 -2.48
N GLN A 18 -5.61 -22.08 -3.01
CA GLN A 18 -6.87 -21.91 -3.75
C GLN A 18 -8.05 -21.67 -2.81
N ILE A 19 -8.06 -22.36 -1.66
CA ILE A 19 -9.06 -22.14 -0.60
C ILE A 19 -9.06 -20.66 -0.21
N ILE A 20 -7.90 -20.11 0.17
CA ILE A 20 -7.87 -18.71 0.61
C ILE A 20 -8.23 -17.77 -0.52
N ARG A 21 -7.78 -18.02 -1.76
CA ARG A 21 -8.08 -17.17 -2.91
C ARG A 21 -9.59 -16.97 -3.06
N VAL A 22 -10.34 -18.07 -3.18
CA VAL A 22 -11.80 -18.06 -3.34
C VAL A 22 -12.50 -17.39 -2.15
N LEU A 23 -12.09 -17.72 -0.92
CA LEU A 23 -12.71 -17.15 0.27
C LEU A 23 -12.44 -15.66 0.43
N SER A 24 -11.22 -15.22 0.15
CA SER A 24 -10.84 -13.81 0.30
C SER A 24 -11.42 -12.95 -0.81
N GLU A 25 -11.48 -13.45 -2.05
CA GLU A 25 -12.05 -12.73 -3.18
C GLU A 25 -13.57 -12.51 -2.95
N ASP A 26 -14.30 -13.57 -2.59
CA ASP A 26 -15.73 -13.49 -2.24
C ASP A 26 -16.00 -12.50 -1.10
N TRP A 27 -15.15 -12.52 -0.07
CA TRP A 27 -15.28 -11.62 1.05
C TRP A 27 -15.07 -10.16 0.63
N VAL A 28 -14.06 -9.87 -0.18
CA VAL A 28 -13.82 -8.51 -0.69
C VAL A 28 -14.99 -8.07 -1.56
N ALA A 29 -15.46 -8.88 -2.51
CA ALA A 29 -16.59 -8.53 -3.38
C ALA A 29 -17.85 -8.15 -2.58
N LYS A 30 -18.17 -8.90 -1.52
CA LYS A 30 -19.41 -8.73 -0.75
C LYS A 30 -19.31 -7.71 0.38
N GLN A 31 -18.16 -7.65 1.06
CA GLN A 31 -18.02 -6.90 2.31
C GLN A 31 -17.26 -5.59 2.14
N SER A 32 -16.39 -5.48 1.13
CA SER A 32 -15.61 -4.27 0.89
C SER A 32 -16.42 -3.18 0.19
N TYR A 33 -15.77 -2.05 -0.01
CA TYR A 33 -16.24 -0.89 -0.75
C TYR A 33 -15.03 -0.20 -1.37
N CYS A 34 -15.26 0.67 -2.34
CA CYS A 34 -14.22 1.48 -2.95
C CYS A 34 -13.68 2.51 -1.94
N PRO A 35 -12.39 2.44 -1.54
CA PRO A 35 -11.82 3.41 -0.60
C PRO A 35 -11.79 4.83 -1.16
N ASN A 36 -11.81 4.99 -2.49
CA ASN A 36 -11.74 6.29 -3.15
C ASN A 36 -13.08 7.05 -3.16
N CYS A 37 -14.20 6.34 -3.40
CA CYS A 37 -15.51 6.97 -3.63
C CYS A 37 -16.68 6.34 -2.86
N ASN A 38 -16.41 5.44 -1.91
CA ASN A 38 -17.38 4.75 -1.06
C ASN A 38 -18.40 3.84 -1.78
N ALA A 39 -18.33 3.72 -3.12
CA ALA A 39 -19.21 2.83 -3.88
C ALA A 39 -19.05 1.35 -3.45
N GLN A 40 -20.16 0.62 -3.42
CA GLN A 40 -20.22 -0.81 -3.08
C GLN A 40 -21.31 -1.49 -3.95
N PRO A 41 -21.10 -2.74 -4.39
CA PRO A 41 -19.88 -3.56 -4.24
C PRO A 41 -18.74 -3.11 -5.16
N LEU A 42 -17.54 -3.63 -4.90
CA LEU A 42 -16.49 -3.66 -5.93
C LEU A 42 -16.85 -4.76 -6.93
N ALA A 43 -16.62 -4.49 -8.21
CA ALA A 43 -16.83 -5.46 -9.26
C ALA A 43 -15.57 -6.32 -9.43
N GLU A 44 -15.75 -7.62 -9.67
CA GLU A 44 -14.65 -8.55 -9.96
C GLU A 44 -14.28 -8.48 -11.44
N PHE A 45 -12.99 -8.58 -11.74
CA PHE A 45 -12.55 -8.89 -13.09
C PHE A 45 -12.80 -10.37 -13.41
N THR A 46 -13.04 -10.68 -14.69
CA THR A 46 -13.07 -12.07 -15.15
C THR A 46 -11.72 -12.74 -14.88
N ASN A 47 -11.75 -13.97 -14.35
CA ASN A 47 -10.55 -14.77 -14.06
C ASN A 47 -9.53 -14.75 -15.21
N GLY A 48 -8.27 -14.49 -14.89
CA GLY A 48 -7.16 -14.53 -15.84
C GLY A 48 -6.82 -13.19 -16.51
N LYS A 49 -7.50 -12.08 -16.18
CA LYS A 49 -6.96 -10.76 -16.51
C LYS A 49 -5.68 -10.51 -15.72
N PRO A 50 -4.56 -10.17 -16.38
CA PRO A 50 -3.28 -10.04 -15.71
C PRO A 50 -3.18 -8.83 -14.77
N VAL A 51 -4.20 -7.94 -14.71
CA VAL A 51 -4.02 -6.57 -14.23
C VAL A 51 -4.47 -6.30 -12.78
N ALA A 52 -5.62 -6.83 -12.38
CA ALA A 52 -6.23 -6.57 -11.09
C ALA A 52 -7.33 -7.60 -10.80
N ASP A 53 -7.71 -7.74 -9.53
CA ASP A 53 -8.77 -8.65 -9.10
C ASP A 53 -10.13 -7.95 -9.05
N PHE A 54 -10.13 -6.65 -8.69
CA PHE A 54 -11.34 -5.84 -8.54
C PHE A 54 -11.22 -4.48 -9.24
N TYR A 55 -12.36 -3.89 -9.57
CA TYR A 55 -12.48 -2.50 -9.96
C TYR A 55 -13.72 -1.85 -9.37
N CYS A 56 -13.70 -0.52 -9.28
CA CYS A 56 -14.87 0.26 -8.92
C CYS A 56 -15.56 0.80 -10.18
N SER A 57 -16.80 0.39 -10.44
CA SER A 57 -17.58 0.87 -11.59
C SER A 57 -17.94 2.35 -11.53
N ASN A 58 -17.77 3.03 -10.38
CA ASN A 58 -18.07 4.44 -10.21
C ASN A 58 -16.87 5.36 -10.48
N CYS A 59 -15.66 4.96 -10.09
CA CYS A 59 -14.46 5.82 -10.22
C CYS A 59 -13.30 5.17 -10.99
N ASN A 60 -13.50 3.95 -11.52
CA ASN A 60 -12.54 3.19 -12.32
C ASN A 60 -11.21 2.86 -11.61
N GLU A 61 -11.14 3.02 -10.28
CA GLU A 61 -10.00 2.52 -9.52
C GLU A 61 -9.95 0.99 -9.58
N GLU A 62 -8.75 0.48 -9.82
CA GLU A 62 -8.45 -0.95 -9.85
C GLU A 62 -7.71 -1.38 -8.58
N TYR A 63 -7.94 -2.63 -8.18
CA TYR A 63 -7.40 -3.20 -6.95
C TYR A 63 -6.91 -4.62 -7.14
N GLU A 64 -5.73 -4.92 -6.62
CA GLU A 64 -5.18 -6.27 -6.52
C GLU A 64 -5.16 -6.72 -5.06
N LEU A 65 -5.62 -7.93 -4.80
CA LEU A 65 -5.74 -8.52 -3.46
C LEU A 65 -4.57 -9.45 -3.15
N LYS A 66 -3.90 -9.18 -2.03
CA LYS A 66 -2.91 -10.07 -1.43
C LYS A 66 -3.41 -10.53 -0.08
N SER A 67 -3.58 -11.85 0.07
CA SER A 67 -4.14 -12.46 1.29
C SER A 67 -3.11 -13.34 1.99
N LYS A 68 -3.00 -13.22 3.32
CA LYS A 68 -2.03 -13.97 4.14
C LYS A 68 -2.64 -14.47 5.45
N LYS A 69 -2.39 -15.75 5.77
CA LYS A 69 -2.71 -16.33 7.09
C LYS A 69 -1.73 -15.75 8.12
N ALA A 70 -2.21 -15.36 9.30
CA ALA A 70 -1.45 -14.77 10.42
C ALA A 70 -1.45 -13.23 10.48
N LYS A 71 -0.57 -12.66 11.31
CA LYS A 71 -0.44 -11.21 11.52
C LYS A 71 0.08 -10.52 10.26
N LEU A 72 -0.25 -9.23 10.11
CA LEU A 72 0.33 -8.39 9.07
C LEU A 72 1.85 -8.36 9.22
N SER A 73 2.55 -8.77 8.16
CA SER A 73 4.01 -8.72 8.10
C SER A 73 4.46 -7.56 7.24
N ASN A 74 5.64 -7.05 7.56
CA ASN A 74 6.30 -6.00 6.79
C ASN A 74 6.70 -6.44 5.38
N ILE A 75 6.92 -7.75 5.17
CA ILE A 75 7.23 -8.33 3.86
C ILE A 75 6.05 -9.18 3.40
N ILE A 76 5.53 -8.90 2.20
CA ILE A 76 4.41 -9.64 1.59
C ILE A 76 4.91 -10.37 0.35
N ASN A 77 4.56 -11.65 0.23
CA ASN A 77 4.90 -12.43 -0.95
C ASN A 77 4.05 -11.97 -2.14
N ASP A 78 4.67 -11.88 -3.30
CA ASP A 78 3.99 -11.53 -4.54
C ASP A 78 4.38 -12.49 -5.70
N GLY A 79 3.85 -12.21 -6.90
CA GLY A 79 4.06 -12.96 -8.12
C GLY A 79 5.46 -12.81 -8.72
N ALA A 80 5.53 -12.84 -10.05
CA ALA A 80 6.77 -12.79 -10.80
C ALA A 80 7.45 -11.42 -10.63
N TYR A 81 8.77 -11.41 -10.42
CA TYR A 81 9.50 -10.16 -10.19
C TYR A 81 9.43 -9.21 -11.37
N ASP A 82 9.73 -9.68 -12.59
CA ASP A 82 9.82 -8.82 -13.76
C ASP A 82 8.45 -8.21 -14.11
N THR A 83 7.38 -9.00 -14.05
CA THR A 83 6.00 -8.50 -14.24
C THR A 83 5.60 -7.43 -13.22
N MET A 84 6.02 -7.57 -11.95
CA MET A 84 5.73 -6.57 -10.92
C MET A 84 6.50 -5.27 -11.16
N ILE A 85 7.76 -5.36 -11.59
CA ILE A 85 8.57 -4.18 -11.94
C ILE A 85 7.98 -3.46 -13.17
N GLU A 86 7.63 -4.19 -14.22
CA GLU A 86 6.96 -3.62 -15.40
C GLU A 86 5.66 -2.93 -15.01
N ARG A 87 4.83 -3.57 -14.16
CA ARG A 87 3.58 -2.99 -13.66
C ARG A 87 3.81 -1.69 -12.91
N ILE A 88 4.73 -1.64 -11.95
CA ILE A 88 4.97 -0.44 -11.12
C ILE A 88 5.46 0.73 -11.96
N ASN A 89 6.20 0.45 -13.04
CA ASN A 89 6.69 1.45 -13.96
C ASN A 89 5.66 1.85 -15.03
N SER A 90 4.54 1.13 -15.15
CA SER A 90 3.44 1.46 -16.06
C SER A 90 2.47 2.47 -15.46
N ASP A 91 1.75 3.18 -16.32
CA ASP A 91 0.72 4.15 -15.90
C ASP A 91 -0.50 3.47 -15.24
N ASN A 92 -0.67 2.16 -15.44
CA ASN A 92 -1.82 1.38 -14.93
C ASN A 92 -1.46 0.42 -13.79
N ASN A 93 -0.64 0.88 -12.83
CA ASN A 93 -0.40 0.14 -11.59
C ASN A 93 -1.67 0.16 -10.70
N PRO A 94 -2.22 -0.99 -10.26
CA PRO A 94 -3.39 -1.03 -9.38
C PRO A 94 -3.04 -0.57 -7.96
N ASN A 95 -4.08 -0.26 -7.18
CA ASN A 95 -3.91 -0.18 -5.73
C ASN A 95 -3.84 -1.59 -5.16
N PHE A 96 -3.15 -1.78 -4.04
CA PHE A 96 -3.01 -3.11 -3.44
C PHE A 96 -3.81 -3.21 -2.16
N PHE A 97 -4.78 -4.12 -2.13
CA PHE A 97 -5.38 -4.59 -0.91
C PHE A 97 -4.51 -5.66 -0.25
N PHE A 98 -4.32 -5.54 1.05
CA PHE A 98 -3.70 -6.54 1.88
C PHE A 98 -4.70 -7.04 2.91
N LEU A 99 -4.98 -8.33 2.87
CA LEU A 99 -5.89 -8.99 3.79
C LEU A 99 -5.10 -9.99 4.64
N THR A 100 -5.33 -9.93 5.95
CA THR A 100 -4.84 -10.95 6.87
C THR A 100 -5.99 -11.63 7.57
N TYR A 101 -5.86 -12.92 7.83
CA TYR A 101 -6.93 -13.71 8.42
C TYR A 101 -6.44 -14.71 9.48
N SER A 102 -7.36 -15.09 10.36
CA SER A 102 -7.16 -15.98 11.50
C SER A 102 -7.20 -17.46 11.09
N GLN A 103 -6.89 -18.35 12.04
CA GLN A 103 -7.04 -19.79 11.80
C GLN A 103 -8.49 -20.21 11.59
N VAL A 104 -9.45 -19.48 12.20
CA VAL A 104 -10.89 -19.72 12.07
C VAL A 104 -11.50 -19.06 10.83
N LEU A 105 -10.67 -18.64 9.87
CA LEU A 105 -11.09 -18.07 8.58
C LEU A 105 -11.95 -16.79 8.76
N SER A 106 -11.53 -15.94 9.70
CA SER A 106 -12.04 -14.58 9.88
C SER A 106 -10.96 -13.53 9.56
N VAL A 107 -11.38 -12.38 9.03
CA VAL A 107 -10.51 -11.26 8.68
C VAL A 107 -9.97 -10.58 9.94
N ASN A 108 -8.65 -10.51 10.04
CA ASN A 108 -7.92 -9.79 11.10
C ASN A 108 -7.63 -8.35 10.71
N ASN A 109 -7.08 -8.13 9.52
CA ASN A 109 -6.78 -6.81 8.99
C ASN A 109 -7.12 -6.78 7.51
N PHE A 110 -7.59 -5.64 7.05
CA PHE A 110 -7.80 -5.33 5.65
C PHE A 110 -7.37 -3.89 5.44
N LEU A 111 -6.34 -3.68 4.63
CA LEU A 111 -5.81 -2.35 4.33
C LEU A 111 -5.57 -2.20 2.84
N ILE A 112 -5.52 -0.95 2.38
CA ILE A 112 -5.12 -0.59 1.03
C ILE A 112 -3.83 0.22 1.08
N ILE A 113 -2.95 -0.06 0.12
CA ILE A 113 -1.83 0.79 -0.24
C ILE A 113 -2.13 1.42 -1.59
N PRO A 114 -2.35 2.75 -1.65
CA PRO A 114 -2.65 3.44 -2.90
C PRO A 114 -1.50 3.31 -3.90
N LYS A 115 -1.81 3.16 -5.19
CA LYS A 115 -0.85 2.92 -6.27
C LYS A 115 0.32 3.90 -6.34
N GLN A 116 0.08 5.17 -5.99
CA GLN A 116 1.08 6.23 -5.96
C GLN A 116 2.21 6.02 -4.95
N PHE A 117 2.07 5.11 -3.99
CA PHE A 117 3.12 4.80 -3.03
C PHE A 117 4.12 3.75 -3.53
N PHE A 118 3.78 2.99 -4.57
CA PHE A 118 4.65 1.94 -5.08
C PHE A 118 5.85 2.51 -5.83
N LYS A 119 7.04 2.07 -5.41
CA LYS A 119 8.32 2.38 -6.04
C LYS A 119 9.06 1.07 -6.34
N PRO A 120 9.90 1.00 -7.40
CA PRO A 120 10.66 -0.20 -7.72
C PRO A 120 11.51 -0.72 -6.55
N ASP A 121 12.05 0.19 -5.73
CA ASP A 121 12.89 -0.18 -4.59
C ASP A 121 12.12 -0.91 -3.47
N MET A 122 10.78 -0.93 -3.52
CA MET A 122 9.94 -1.72 -2.62
C MET A 122 9.89 -3.20 -2.99
N ILE A 123 10.28 -3.55 -4.22
CA ILE A 123 10.14 -4.90 -4.74
C ILE A 123 11.45 -5.66 -4.56
N ILE A 124 11.41 -6.69 -3.72
CA ILE A 124 12.55 -7.51 -3.37
C ILE A 124 12.56 -8.75 -4.27
N LYS A 125 13.55 -8.83 -5.17
CA LYS A 125 13.77 -10.01 -6.01
C LYS A 125 14.09 -11.23 -5.15
N ARG A 126 13.39 -12.35 -5.38
CA ARG A 126 13.66 -13.61 -4.70
C ARG A 126 14.68 -14.42 -5.49
N LYS A 127 15.30 -15.40 -4.82
CA LYS A 127 16.10 -16.42 -5.52
C LYS A 127 15.18 -17.24 -6.45
N PRO A 128 15.69 -17.67 -7.64
CA PRO A 128 14.97 -18.60 -8.49
C PRO A 128 14.58 -19.87 -7.74
N LEU A 129 13.44 -20.47 -8.10
CA LEU A 129 13.08 -21.78 -7.57
C LEU A 129 14.07 -22.87 -8.02
N SER A 130 14.27 -23.89 -7.17
CA SER A 130 15.19 -24.99 -7.44
C SER A 130 14.86 -25.72 -8.74
N ALA A 131 15.86 -26.39 -9.31
CA ALA A 131 15.70 -27.22 -10.50
C ALA A 131 14.66 -28.34 -10.33
N THR A 132 14.44 -28.79 -9.09
CA THR A 132 13.46 -29.82 -8.74
C THR A 132 12.04 -29.29 -8.54
N ALA A 133 11.83 -27.97 -8.51
CA ALA A 133 10.51 -27.40 -8.32
C ALA A 133 9.67 -27.51 -9.60
N LYS A 134 8.34 -27.62 -9.45
CA LYS A 134 7.39 -27.65 -10.58
C LYS A 134 7.56 -26.46 -11.56
N ARG A 135 7.98 -25.29 -11.05
CA ARG A 135 8.32 -24.10 -11.84
C ARG A 135 9.80 -23.76 -11.67
N ALA A 136 10.67 -24.71 -12.00
CA ALA A 136 12.11 -24.55 -11.91
C ALA A 136 12.58 -23.24 -12.56
N GLY A 137 13.48 -22.53 -11.89
CA GLY A 137 14.00 -21.25 -12.37
C GLY A 137 13.04 -20.06 -12.25
N TRP A 138 11.77 -20.25 -11.86
CA TRP A 138 10.84 -19.13 -11.69
C TRP A 138 11.32 -18.18 -10.60
N VAL A 139 11.31 -16.88 -10.91
CA VAL A 139 11.75 -15.81 -10.02
C VAL A 139 10.56 -15.01 -9.53
N GLY A 140 10.23 -15.18 -8.26
CA GLY A 140 9.21 -14.38 -7.59
C GLY A 140 9.76 -13.09 -6.99
N CYS A 141 8.87 -12.29 -6.40
CA CYS A 141 9.25 -11.14 -5.59
C CYS A 141 8.50 -11.10 -4.25
N ASN A 142 8.95 -10.18 -3.39
CA ASN A 142 8.21 -9.73 -2.23
C ASN A 142 8.05 -8.21 -2.27
N ILE A 143 7.06 -7.67 -1.57
CA ILE A 143 6.82 -6.24 -1.39
C ILE A 143 7.21 -5.86 0.05
N ASP A 144 8.06 -4.83 0.20
CA ASP A 144 8.46 -4.28 1.51
C ASP A 144 7.57 -3.11 1.95
N LEU A 145 6.65 -3.38 2.86
CA LEU A 145 5.72 -2.39 3.40
C LEU A 145 6.39 -1.38 4.34
N ARG A 146 7.63 -1.62 4.79
CA ARG A 146 8.38 -0.62 5.59
C ARG A 146 8.78 0.60 4.77
N LYS A 147 8.78 0.45 3.44
CA LYS A 147 9.04 1.52 2.49
C LYS A 147 7.77 2.28 2.08
N VAL A 148 6.64 2.01 2.73
CA VAL A 148 5.42 2.80 2.58
C VAL A 148 5.26 3.66 3.83
N PRO A 149 5.09 4.99 3.68
CA PRO A 149 4.71 5.86 4.80
C PRO A 149 3.49 5.31 5.54
N GLU A 150 3.37 5.56 6.84
CA GLU A 150 2.26 5.03 7.64
C GLU A 150 0.90 5.53 7.14
N SER A 151 0.81 6.78 6.70
CA SER A 151 -0.37 7.36 6.04
C SER A 151 -0.76 6.68 4.71
N GLY A 152 0.19 6.00 4.06
CA GLY A 152 -0.05 5.20 2.87
C GLY A 152 -0.64 3.82 3.16
N LYS A 153 -0.73 3.41 4.43
CA LYS A 153 -1.32 2.15 4.88
C LYS A 153 -2.72 2.41 5.43
N VAL A 154 -3.68 2.60 4.53
CA VAL A 154 -5.06 2.97 4.89
C VAL A 154 -5.83 1.72 5.30
N PHE A 155 -6.14 1.57 6.59
CA PHE A 155 -6.85 0.41 7.12
C PHE A 155 -8.37 0.55 6.97
N LEU A 156 -9.01 -0.48 6.42
CA LEU A 156 -10.47 -0.67 6.41
C LEU A 156 -10.91 -1.55 7.58
N VAL A 157 -10.09 -2.52 7.95
CA VAL A 157 -10.22 -3.34 9.16
C VAL A 157 -8.84 -3.39 9.82
N LYS A 158 -8.73 -3.05 11.10
CA LYS A 158 -7.49 -3.11 11.87
C LYS A 158 -7.72 -3.89 13.14
N ASN A 159 -6.98 -4.98 13.35
CA ASN A 159 -7.10 -5.86 14.51
C ASN A 159 -8.56 -6.29 14.79
N GLN A 160 -9.28 -6.73 13.75
CA GLN A 160 -10.69 -7.14 13.76
C GLN A 160 -11.68 -6.01 14.10
N GLN A 161 -11.24 -4.75 14.09
CA GLN A 161 -12.10 -3.58 14.22
C GLN A 161 -12.31 -2.93 12.86
N VAL A 162 -13.57 -2.71 12.49
CA VAL A 162 -13.92 -2.02 11.24
C VAL A 162 -13.67 -0.52 11.43
N ILE A 163 -12.92 0.07 10.50
CA ILE A 163 -12.66 1.51 10.49
C ILE A 163 -13.85 2.22 9.82
N PRO A 164 -14.34 3.36 10.36
CA PRO A 164 -15.41 4.13 9.72
C PRO A 164 -15.09 4.48 8.27
N ARG A 165 -16.06 4.33 7.36
CA ARG A 165 -15.85 4.50 5.92
C ARG A 165 -15.36 5.90 5.56
N ASP A 166 -15.95 6.92 6.17
CA ASP A 166 -15.57 8.30 5.90
C ASP A 166 -14.10 8.56 6.25
N ASN A 167 -13.60 8.00 7.36
CA ASN A 167 -12.19 8.09 7.73
C ASN A 167 -11.28 7.41 6.70
N VAL A 168 -11.67 6.22 6.21
CA VAL A 168 -10.91 5.50 5.16
C VAL A 168 -10.85 6.33 3.89
N THR A 169 -11.99 6.86 3.45
CA THR A 169 -12.07 7.63 2.21
C THR A 169 -11.32 8.95 2.31
N GLU A 170 -11.46 9.66 3.42
CA GLU A 170 -10.68 10.88 3.68
C GLU A 170 -9.17 10.59 3.64
N GLN A 171 -8.71 9.53 4.33
CA GLN A 171 -7.30 9.14 4.31
C GLN A 171 -6.82 8.77 2.90
N PHE A 172 -7.61 8.00 2.15
CA PHE A 172 -7.25 7.65 0.78
C PHE A 172 -7.15 8.90 -0.11
N GLN A 173 -8.15 9.77 -0.05
CA GLN A 173 -8.23 10.99 -0.85
C GLN A 173 -7.10 11.98 -0.55
N LYS A 174 -6.67 12.10 0.72
CA LYS A 174 -5.51 12.91 1.13
C LYS A 174 -4.21 12.53 0.42
N THR A 175 -4.12 11.33 -0.15
CA THR A 175 -2.91 10.88 -0.87
C THR A 175 -2.98 11.10 -2.38
N LEU A 176 -4.14 11.46 -2.95
CA LEU A 176 -4.34 11.54 -4.40
C LEU A 176 -3.51 12.64 -5.07
N PHE A 177 -3.10 13.68 -4.32
CA PHE A 177 -2.24 14.74 -4.88
C PHE A 177 -0.90 14.21 -5.40
N LEU A 178 -0.38 13.12 -4.81
CA LEU A 178 0.86 12.47 -5.24
C LEU A 178 0.78 11.96 -6.69
N ARG A 179 -0.43 11.65 -7.18
CA ARG A 179 -0.64 11.21 -8.57
C ARG A 179 -0.44 12.33 -9.59
N LYS A 180 -0.55 13.59 -9.16
CA LYS A 180 -0.33 14.77 -10.01
C LYS A 180 1.14 15.20 -10.08
N GLN A 181 2.00 14.55 -9.29
CA GLN A 181 3.43 14.84 -9.25
C GLN A 181 4.18 13.97 -10.26
N SER A 182 5.27 14.51 -10.82
CA SER A 182 6.24 13.68 -11.55
C SER A 182 6.86 12.62 -10.65
N THR A 183 7.37 11.53 -11.23
CA THR A 183 8.05 10.46 -10.49
C THR A 183 9.14 10.99 -9.56
N ALA A 184 9.94 11.97 -10.03
CA ALA A 184 10.99 12.60 -9.24
C ALA A 184 10.43 13.41 -8.06
N SER A 185 9.41 14.25 -8.29
CA SER A 185 8.79 15.03 -7.21
C SER A 185 8.09 14.15 -6.19
N ARG A 186 7.37 13.12 -6.65
CA ARG A 186 6.70 12.13 -5.82
C ARG A 186 7.71 11.37 -4.96
N GLY A 187 8.84 10.97 -5.55
CA GLY A 187 9.95 10.34 -4.84
C GLY A 187 10.40 11.18 -3.64
N TRP A 188 10.70 12.46 -3.88
CA TRP A 188 11.06 13.42 -2.83
C TRP A 188 10.00 13.55 -1.73
N THR A 189 8.73 13.73 -2.11
CA THR A 189 7.64 13.86 -1.13
C THR A 189 7.55 12.62 -0.26
N LEU A 190 7.58 11.42 -0.85
CA LEU A 190 7.51 10.15 -0.14
C LEU A 190 8.73 9.91 0.76
N ASP A 191 9.94 10.23 0.28
CA ASP A 191 11.16 10.00 1.05
C ASP A 191 11.28 10.94 2.25
N VAL A 192 10.86 12.21 2.12
CA VAL A 192 10.75 13.12 3.27
C VAL A 192 9.64 12.68 4.22
N TRP A 193 8.49 12.23 3.71
CA TRP A 193 7.40 11.73 4.55
C TRP A 193 7.82 10.51 5.38
N GLN A 194 8.55 9.57 4.80
CA GLN A 194 9.13 8.44 5.54
C GLN A 194 10.11 8.86 6.64
N CYS A 195 10.81 9.99 6.47
CA CYS A 195 11.67 10.53 7.52
C CYS A 195 10.82 11.06 8.68
N ILE A 196 9.74 11.79 8.37
CA ILE A 196 8.77 12.31 9.35
C ILE A 196 8.12 11.17 10.13
N ASP A 197 7.78 10.04 9.49
CA ASP A 197 7.21 8.88 10.17
C ASP A 197 8.07 8.33 11.33
N ARG A 198 9.40 8.51 11.25
CA ARG A 198 10.34 8.07 12.28
C ARG A 198 10.46 9.02 13.47
N LEU A 199 9.86 10.20 13.38
CA LEU A 199 9.86 11.22 14.43
C LEU A 199 8.58 11.12 15.27
N ASP A 200 8.54 11.85 16.38
CA ASP A 200 7.33 11.96 17.20
C ASP A 200 6.23 12.76 16.49
N THR A 201 5.02 12.73 17.06
CA THR A 201 3.86 13.50 16.58
C THR A 201 4.19 14.99 16.40
N ASN A 202 4.92 15.55 17.36
CA ASN A 202 5.48 16.90 17.25
C ASN A 202 6.97 16.77 16.94
N PHE A 203 7.44 17.49 15.93
CA PHE A 203 8.83 17.41 15.49
C PHE A 203 9.35 18.77 15.02
N SER A 204 10.67 18.90 14.98
CA SER A 204 11.37 20.12 14.56
C SER A 204 12.06 19.96 13.21
N LEU A 205 12.36 21.08 12.57
CA LEU A 205 13.09 21.14 11.32
C LEU A 205 14.49 20.52 11.46
N ASN A 206 15.14 20.73 12.60
CA ASN A 206 16.45 20.16 12.90
C ASN A 206 16.41 18.62 12.94
N GLN A 207 15.34 18.03 13.50
CA GLN A 207 15.17 16.57 13.47
C GLN A 207 14.98 16.05 12.04
N VAL A 208 14.31 16.81 11.16
CA VAL A 208 14.21 16.40 9.74
C VAL A 208 15.56 16.56 9.03
N TYR A 209 16.36 17.58 9.37
CA TYR A 209 17.71 17.76 8.84
C TYR A 209 18.69 16.66 9.22
N ALA A 210 18.47 15.96 10.33
CA ALA A 210 19.25 14.77 10.68
C ALA A 210 19.15 13.65 9.64
N PHE A 211 18.16 13.70 8.72
CA PHE A 211 18.04 12.76 7.60
C PHE A 211 18.66 13.27 6.28
N ALA A 212 19.38 14.39 6.29
CA ALA A 212 19.92 14.98 5.06
C ALA A 212 20.86 14.01 4.29
N ASP A 213 21.74 13.29 4.99
CA ASP A 213 22.66 12.33 4.35
C ASP A 213 21.90 11.16 3.73
N LEU A 214 20.89 10.64 4.43
CA LEU A 214 20.01 9.59 3.90
C LEU A 214 19.28 10.06 2.63
N LEU A 215 18.78 11.29 2.62
CA LEU A 215 18.10 11.88 1.47
C LEU A 215 19.07 12.16 0.32
N LYS A 216 20.33 12.54 0.60
CA LYS A 216 21.38 12.72 -0.41
C LYS A 216 21.71 11.40 -1.10
N LEU A 217 21.79 10.29 -0.35
CA LEU A 217 22.01 8.96 -0.94
C LEU A 217 20.88 8.54 -1.89
N LYS A 218 19.63 8.90 -1.56
CA LYS A 218 18.46 8.61 -2.41
C LYS A 218 18.34 9.55 -3.61
N HIS A 219 18.86 10.77 -3.50
CA HIS A 219 18.78 11.81 -4.51
C HIS A 219 20.16 12.44 -4.77
N PRO A 220 21.10 11.67 -5.36
CA PRO A 220 22.52 12.06 -5.45
C PRO A 220 22.74 13.36 -6.23
N GLU A 221 21.90 13.64 -7.22
CA GLU A 221 22.00 14.83 -8.08
C GLU A 221 21.61 16.14 -7.38
N ASN A 222 20.99 16.10 -6.19
CA ASN A 222 20.52 17.32 -5.52
C ASN A 222 21.57 17.86 -4.54
N ASN A 223 22.05 19.08 -4.76
CA ASN A 223 23.05 19.74 -3.91
C ASN A 223 22.45 20.64 -2.81
N HIS A 224 21.12 20.79 -2.75
CA HIS A 224 20.41 21.67 -1.83
C HIS A 224 19.38 20.89 -1.00
N ILE A 225 19.84 19.84 -0.31
CA ILE A 225 18.99 18.94 0.48
C ILE A 225 18.16 19.69 1.56
N PRO A 226 18.72 20.61 2.38
CA PRO A 226 17.94 21.32 3.40
C PRO A 226 16.80 22.16 2.82
N ASP A 227 17.05 22.78 1.66
CA ASP A 227 16.06 23.61 0.95
C ASP A 227 14.94 22.72 0.40
N LYS A 228 15.32 21.56 -0.15
CA LYS A 228 14.37 20.58 -0.65
C LYS A 228 13.50 20.00 0.46
N ILE A 229 14.06 19.74 1.63
CA ILE A 229 13.31 19.34 2.84
C ILE A 229 12.26 20.39 3.19
N ARG A 230 12.63 21.68 3.27
CA ARG A 230 11.67 22.76 3.58
C ARG A 230 10.55 22.84 2.54
N GLN A 231 10.90 22.71 1.26
CA GLN A 231 9.91 22.66 0.18
C GLN A 231 8.94 21.49 0.36
N GLN A 232 9.43 20.28 0.66
CA GLN A 232 8.55 19.12 0.85
C GLN A 232 7.67 19.26 2.10
N LEU A 233 8.16 19.86 3.18
CA LEU A 233 7.33 20.15 4.36
C LEU A 233 6.17 21.11 4.03
N GLN A 234 6.40 22.13 3.20
CA GLN A 234 5.34 23.01 2.72
C GLN A 234 4.31 22.25 1.89
N VAL A 235 4.75 21.37 0.98
CA VAL A 235 3.85 20.51 0.19
C VAL A 235 2.99 19.64 1.11
N LEU A 236 3.57 19.01 2.14
CA LEU A 236 2.82 18.18 3.08
C LEU A 236 1.83 19.00 3.93
N ARG A 237 2.20 20.22 4.32
CA ARG A 237 1.32 21.15 5.03
C ARG A 237 0.10 21.53 4.20
N ASP A 238 0.32 21.93 2.95
CA ASP A 238 -0.75 22.39 2.05
C ASP A 238 -1.74 21.27 1.71
N ARG A 239 -1.37 20.02 1.99
CA ARG A 239 -2.21 18.82 1.83
C ARG A 239 -2.83 18.33 3.14
N GLY A 240 -2.66 19.06 4.24
CA GLY A 240 -3.22 18.70 5.54
C GLY A 240 -2.64 17.42 6.12
N ILE A 241 -1.39 17.09 5.76
CA ILE A 241 -0.67 15.94 6.32
C ILE A 241 0.07 16.33 7.61
N ILE A 242 0.64 17.53 7.61
CA ILE A 242 1.27 18.13 8.78
C ILE A 242 0.76 19.56 8.96
N GLU A 243 0.98 20.11 10.14
CA GLU A 243 0.71 21.50 10.47
C GLU A 243 2.00 22.20 10.87
N PHE A 244 2.11 23.50 10.56
CA PHE A 244 3.23 24.33 10.98
C PHE A 244 2.85 25.05 12.27
N LEU A 245 3.53 24.70 13.36
CA LEU A 245 3.33 25.33 14.68
C LEU A 245 4.11 26.64 14.83
N GLY A 246 5.00 26.95 13.87
CA GLY A 246 5.85 28.14 13.86
C GLY A 246 7.30 27.84 14.28
N ARG A 247 8.23 28.75 13.94
CA ARG A 247 9.66 28.68 14.30
C ARG A 247 10.30 27.30 14.04
N GLY A 248 9.99 26.68 12.90
CA GLY A 248 10.54 25.39 12.52
C GLY A 248 10.00 24.18 13.30
N HIS A 249 8.83 24.29 13.93
CA HIS A 249 8.13 23.19 14.60
C HIS A 249 6.88 22.78 13.84
N TYR A 250 6.58 21.48 13.87
CA TYR A 250 5.53 20.85 13.08
C TYR A 250 4.77 19.80 13.90
N ARG A 251 3.55 19.51 13.48
CA ARG A 251 2.69 18.45 14.05
C ARG A 251 2.15 17.55 12.95
N LYS A 252 2.18 16.23 13.15
CA LYS A 252 1.51 15.24 12.28
C LYS A 252 0.00 15.31 12.48
N LEU A 253 -0.76 15.16 11.39
CA LEU A 253 -2.22 15.16 11.40
C LEU A 253 -2.84 13.77 11.15
N TYR A 254 -2.07 12.70 11.40
CA TYR A 254 -2.45 11.30 11.22
C TYR A 254 -1.92 10.42 12.36
#